data_AF-A0AAE1RDA6-F1
#
_entry.id   AF-A0AAE1RDA6-F1
#
_cell.length_a   1.000
_cell.length_b   1.000
_cell.length_c   1.000
_cell.angle_alpha   90.00
_cell.angle_beta   90.00
_cell.angle_gamma   90.00
#
_symmetry.space_group_name_H-M   'P 1'
#
loop_
_entity.id
_entity.type
_entity.pdbx_description
1 polymer ?
#
loop_
_entity_poly.entity_id
_entity_poly.type
_entity_poly.pdbx_seq_one_letter_code
_entity_poly.pdbx_strand_id
1 'polypeptide(L)'
;MSTPIPIKPVVYLHGEPTIRFERKEVEVMIHHQELNLAIVGKFSHGWPDIAFLRNAIPKQCGLKAEVRIGLLCDRHVLIRCTILEDFDTLMSRQTFEIKEKNKPYLMRTFKWDVSFNPA
;
A
#
# COMPACT_ATOMS: atom_id res chain seq x y z
N MET A 1 5.78 -15.60 -19.28
CA MET A 1 6.49 -14.31 -19.43
C MET A 1 5.44 -13.28 -19.74
N SER A 2 5.27 -12.27 -18.90
CA SER A 2 4.29 -11.21 -19.11
C SER A 2 4.83 -10.17 -20.08
N THR A 3 3.97 -9.70 -20.97
CA THR A 3 4.33 -8.75 -22.02
C THR A 3 4.69 -7.40 -21.38
N PRO A 4 5.83 -6.78 -21.75
CA PRO A 4 6.17 -5.45 -21.26
C PRO A 4 5.12 -4.44 -21.70
N ILE A 5 4.73 -3.55 -20.78
CA ILE A 5 3.74 -2.52 -21.06
C ILE A 5 4.42 -1.40 -21.85
N PRO A 6 3.94 -1.07 -23.05
CA PRO A 6 4.58 -0.06 -23.89
C PRO A 6 4.48 1.34 -23.26
N ILE A 7 5.48 2.16 -23.53
CA ILE A 7 5.42 3.58 -23.19
C ILE A 7 4.31 4.23 -24.01
N LYS A 8 3.39 4.93 -23.34
CA LYS A 8 2.24 5.55 -23.98
C LYS A 8 2.43 7.05 -24.20
N PRO A 9 1.88 7.61 -25.29
CA PRO A 9 1.93 9.04 -25.53
C PRO A 9 1.02 9.79 -24.55
N VAL A 10 1.38 11.04 -24.27
CA VAL A 10 0.51 11.99 -23.56
C VAL A 10 -0.58 12.47 -24.51
N VAL A 11 -1.83 12.44 -24.06
CA VAL A 11 -3.00 12.98 -24.76
C VAL A 11 -3.63 14.09 -23.91
N TYR A 12 -4.20 15.12 -24.54
CA TYR A 12 -4.87 16.20 -23.81
C TYR A 12 -6.36 15.91 -23.68
N LEU A 13 -6.85 15.80 -22.44
CA LEU A 13 -8.26 15.57 -22.14
C LEU A 13 -8.76 16.76 -21.31
N HIS A 14 -9.70 17.52 -21.86
CA HIS A 14 -10.17 18.80 -21.27
C HIS A 14 -9.05 19.82 -20.96
N GLY A 15 -7.98 19.82 -21.78
CA GLY A 15 -6.82 20.69 -21.58
C GLY A 15 -5.75 20.13 -20.63
N GLU A 16 -6.00 18.99 -19.99
CA GLU A 16 -5.06 18.35 -19.06
C GLU A 16 -4.24 17.24 -19.75
N PRO A 17 -2.90 17.24 -19.59
CA PRO A 17 -2.05 16.17 -20.11
C PRO A 17 -2.33 14.86 -19.36
N THR A 18 -2.75 13.85 -20.10
CA THR A 18 -3.25 12.57 -19.57
C THR A 18 -2.58 11.40 -20.28
N ILE A 19 -2.26 10.34 -19.54
CA ILE A 19 -1.84 9.05 -20.11
C ILE A 19 -2.94 8.03 -19.80
N ARG A 20 -3.41 7.28 -20.82
CA ARG A 20 -4.53 6.34 -20.67
C ARG A 20 -4.04 4.90 -20.73
N PHE A 21 -4.26 4.17 -19.64
CA PHE A 21 -4.06 2.72 -19.58
C PHE A 21 -5.38 1.99 -19.71
N GLU A 22 -5.38 0.89 -20.45
CA GLU A 22 -6.48 -0.06 -20.46
C GLU A 22 -6.47 -0.85 -19.16
N ARG A 23 -7.64 -1.35 -18.76
CA ARG A 23 -7.79 -2.14 -17.54
C ARG A 23 -6.85 -3.35 -17.51
N LYS A 24 -6.70 -4.07 -18.62
CA LYS A 24 -5.80 -5.23 -18.74
C LYS A 24 -4.34 -4.85 -18.49
N GLU A 25 -3.92 -3.68 -18.95
CA GLU A 25 -2.54 -3.21 -18.71
C GLU A 25 -2.34 -2.87 -17.24
N VAL A 26 -3.32 -2.23 -16.60
CA VAL A 26 -3.28 -1.96 -15.15
C VAL A 26 -3.21 -3.26 -14.35
N GLU A 27 -3.98 -4.29 -14.72
CA GLU A 27 -3.91 -5.62 -14.10
C GLU A 27 -2.51 -6.25 -14.23
N VAL A 28 -1.87 -6.11 -15.40
CA VAL A 28 -0.48 -6.54 -15.60
C VAL A 28 0.49 -5.74 -14.71
N MET A 29 0.31 -4.41 -14.58
CA MET A 29 1.13 -3.58 -13.68
C MET A 29 1.01 -4.02 -12.23
N ILE A 30 -0.21 -4.26 -11.76
CA ILE A 30 -0.49 -4.71 -10.38
C ILE A 30 0.24 -6.02 -10.12
N HIS A 31 0.19 -6.95 -11.06
CA HIS A 31 0.90 -8.22 -10.95
C HIS A 31 2.42 -8.03 -10.92
N HIS A 32 2.97 -7.23 -11.84
CA HIS A 32 4.42 -6.98 -11.92
C HIS A 32 4.99 -6.27 -10.70
N GLN A 33 4.20 -5.37 -10.11
CA GLN A 33 4.60 -4.59 -8.94
C GLN A 33 4.24 -5.27 -7.61
N GLU A 34 3.74 -6.51 -7.68
CA GLU A 34 3.35 -7.33 -6.53
C GLU A 34 2.32 -6.63 -5.63
N LEU A 35 1.35 -5.95 -6.24
CA LEU A 35 0.32 -5.18 -5.52
C LEU A 35 -0.95 -5.99 -5.19
N ASN A 36 -1.00 -7.27 -5.56
CA ASN A 36 -2.16 -8.14 -5.34
C ASN A 36 -2.50 -8.31 -3.85
N LEU A 37 -1.48 -8.31 -2.99
CA LEU A 37 -1.60 -8.42 -1.53
C LEU A 37 -1.18 -7.11 -0.84
N ALA A 38 -1.45 -5.97 -1.50
CA ALA A 38 -1.17 -4.66 -0.95
C ALA A 38 -2.29 -4.17 -0.03
N ILE A 39 -1.89 -3.53 1.06
CA ILE A 39 -2.76 -2.93 2.07
C ILE A 39 -2.28 -1.51 2.30
N VAL A 40 -3.22 -0.59 2.49
CA VAL A 40 -2.94 0.76 2.94
C VAL A 40 -3.08 0.83 4.46
N GLY A 41 -2.00 1.22 5.13
CA GLY A 41 -2.01 1.59 6.54
C GLY A 41 -2.20 3.10 6.69
N LYS A 42 -3.36 3.55 7.19
CA LYS A 42 -3.69 4.96 7.44
C LYS A 42 -3.54 5.31 8.91
N PHE A 43 -2.67 6.26 9.22
CA PHE A 43 -2.50 6.77 10.57
C PHE A 43 -3.45 7.93 10.87
N SER A 44 -4.08 7.88 12.05
CA SER A 44 -5.09 8.89 12.44
C SER A 44 -4.47 10.18 12.98
N HIS A 45 -3.52 10.07 13.91
CA HIS A 45 -2.94 11.21 14.65
C HIS A 45 -1.43 11.14 14.66
N GLY A 46 -0.78 12.01 13.88
CA GLY A 46 0.63 11.87 13.56
C GLY A 46 0.96 10.53 12.90
N TRP A 47 2.23 10.26 12.68
CA TRP A 47 2.71 8.96 12.25
C TRP A 47 4.21 8.84 12.59
N PRO A 48 4.72 7.65 12.91
CA PRO A 48 6.15 7.44 13.12
C PRO A 48 6.96 7.57 11.84
N ASP A 49 8.29 7.69 11.97
CA ASP A 49 9.20 7.64 10.83
C ASP A 49 9.07 6.31 10.04
N ILE A 50 9.25 6.36 8.71
CA ILE A 50 9.08 5.19 7.84
C ILE A 50 10.11 4.08 8.13
N ALA A 51 11.32 4.41 8.56
CA ALA A 51 12.34 3.42 8.93
C ALA A 51 11.94 2.70 10.23
N PHE A 52 11.29 3.42 11.16
CA PHE A 52 10.69 2.80 12.34
C PHE A 52 9.53 1.87 11.93
N LEU A 53 8.61 2.34 11.09
CA LEU A 53 7.45 1.57 10.65
C LEU A 53 7.80 0.25 9.96
N ARG A 54 8.85 0.25 9.13
CA ARG A 54 9.38 -0.96 8.48
C ARG A 54 9.76 -2.06 9.46
N ASN A 55 10.21 -1.69 10.66
CA ASN A 55 10.58 -2.63 11.71
C ASN A 55 9.41 -2.94 12.66
N ALA A 56 8.57 -1.95 12.94
CA ALA A 56 7.52 -2.04 13.94
C ALA A 56 6.28 -2.79 13.43
N ILE A 57 5.81 -2.51 12.22
CA ILE A 57 4.59 -3.11 11.68
C ILE A 57 4.68 -4.65 11.64
N PRO A 58 5.74 -5.28 11.08
CA PRO A 58 5.79 -6.73 11.04
C PRO A 58 5.71 -7.36 12.44
N LYS A 59 6.46 -6.81 13.40
CA LYS A 59 6.55 -7.33 14.77
C LYS A 59 5.28 -7.09 15.57
N GLN A 60 4.74 -5.87 15.53
CA GLN A 60 3.60 -5.46 16.37
C GLN A 60 2.25 -5.91 15.79
N CYS A 61 2.16 -6.12 14.47
CA CYS A 61 0.99 -6.71 13.83
C CYS A 61 1.03 -8.25 13.81
N GLY A 62 2.15 -8.88 14.18
CA GLY A 62 2.30 -10.34 14.23
C GLY A 62 2.42 -10.98 12.84
N LEU A 63 3.07 -10.31 11.90
CA LEU A 63 3.28 -10.80 10.54
C LEU A 63 4.41 -11.82 10.51
N LYS A 64 4.22 -12.88 9.73
CA LYS A 64 5.10 -14.06 9.71
C LYS A 64 6.16 -13.99 8.62
N ALA A 65 5.85 -13.40 7.48
CA ALA A 65 6.78 -13.24 6.38
C ALA A 65 7.38 -11.83 6.34
N GLU A 66 8.42 -11.67 5.52
CA GLU A 66 8.93 -10.35 5.17
C GLU A 66 7.85 -9.58 4.40
N VAL A 67 7.63 -8.32 4.79
CA VAL A 67 6.69 -7.40 4.12
C VAL A 67 7.40 -6.14 3.67
N ARG A 68 7.03 -5.63 2.49
CA ARG A 68 7.63 -4.42 1.93
C ARG A 68 6.76 -3.22 2.27
N ILE A 69 7.32 -2.28 3.04
CA ILE A 69 6.60 -1.08 3.49
C ILE A 69 7.19 0.17 2.83
N GLY A 70 6.35 0.91 2.10
CA GLY A 70 6.68 2.15 1.41
C GLY A 70 5.75 3.29 1.83
N LEU A 71 6.20 4.52 1.60
CA LEU A 71 5.35 5.70 1.73
C LEU A 71 4.37 5.74 0.55
N LEU A 72 3.09 6.01 0.83
CA LEU A 72 2.08 6.22 -0.21
C LEU A 72 1.74 7.71 -0.35
N CYS A 73 1.34 8.34 0.74
CA CYS A 73 1.08 9.78 0.85
C CYS A 73 1.04 10.17 2.34
N ASP A 74 0.64 11.41 2.67
CA ASP A 74 0.62 11.91 4.05
C ASP A 74 -0.14 10.98 5.01
N ARG A 75 0.57 10.45 6.01
CA ARG A 75 0.07 9.50 7.01
C ARG A 75 -0.40 8.14 6.44
N HIS A 76 -0.10 7.82 5.20
CA HIS A 76 -0.42 6.54 4.58
C HIS A 76 0.82 5.77 4.17
N VAL A 77 0.89 4.51 4.57
CA VAL A 77 1.91 3.56 4.11
C VAL A 77 1.27 2.50 3.22
N LEU A 78 2.01 2.07 2.21
CA LEU A 78 1.68 0.90 1.41
C LEU A 78 2.43 -0.31 1.98
N ILE A 79 1.70 -1.30 2.44
CA ILE A 79 2.20 -2.56 3.00
C ILE A 79 1.96 -3.65 1.96
N ARG A 80 3.01 -4.23 1.40
CA ARG A 80 2.92 -5.36 0.45
C ARG A 80 3.27 -6.65 1.17
N CYS A 81 2.28 -7.51 1.32
CA CYS A 81 2.46 -8.81 1.94
C CYS A 81 3.01 -9.80 0.92
N THR A 82 3.88 -10.70 1.37
CA THR A 82 4.42 -11.78 0.52
C THR A 82 3.50 -13.01 0.53
N ILE A 83 2.76 -13.22 1.62
CA ILE A 83 1.86 -14.35 1.81
C ILE A 83 0.45 -13.88 2.14
N LEU A 84 -0.55 -14.71 1.79
CA LEU A 84 -1.96 -14.42 2.02
C LEU A 84 -2.30 -14.35 3.52
N GLU A 85 -1.64 -15.15 4.36
CA GLU A 85 -1.90 -15.17 5.80
C GLU A 85 -1.63 -13.82 6.49
N ASP A 86 -0.56 -13.12 6.09
CA ASP A 86 -0.23 -11.79 6.61
C ASP A 86 -1.21 -10.73 6.10
N PHE A 87 -1.66 -10.86 4.84
CA PHE A 87 -2.70 -10.03 4.27
C PHE A 87 -4.02 -10.19 5.06
N ASP A 88 -4.44 -11.43 5.31
CA ASP A 88 -5.63 -11.74 6.10
C ASP A 88 -5.49 -11.24 7.54
N THR A 89 -4.31 -11.38 8.14
CA THR A 89 -4.03 -10.85 9.48
C THR A 89 -4.24 -9.34 9.55
N LEU A 90 -3.70 -8.59 8.59
CA LEU A 90 -3.87 -7.14 8.52
C LEU A 90 -5.30 -6.71 8.16
N MET A 91 -6.02 -7.50 7.37
CA MET A 91 -7.41 -7.20 6.99
C MET A 91 -8.43 -7.63 8.05
N SER A 92 -8.10 -8.62 8.89
CA SER A 92 -9.00 -9.15 9.93
C SER A 92 -9.20 -8.17 11.09
N ARG A 93 -8.26 -7.25 11.30
CA ARG A 93 -8.32 -6.23 12.35
C ARG A 93 -8.44 -4.85 11.73
N GLN A 94 -9.46 -4.11 12.15
CA GLN A 94 -9.73 -2.78 11.61
C GLN A 94 -8.73 -1.70 12.05
N THR A 95 -8.06 -1.89 13.20
CA THR A 95 -7.09 -0.92 13.73
C THR A 95 -5.99 -1.64 14.49
N PHE A 96 -4.75 -1.20 14.27
CA PHE A 96 -3.56 -1.60 14.99
C PHE A 96 -3.01 -0.43 15.77
N GLU A 97 -2.53 -0.70 16.99
CA GLU A 97 -1.79 0.27 17.78
C GLU A 97 -0.29 0.04 17.57
N ILE A 98 0.36 0.97 16.90
CA ILE A 98 1.80 0.96 16.69
C ILE A 98 2.47 1.81 17.77
N LYS A 99 3.23 1.20 18.66
CA LYS A 99 3.92 1.86 19.78
C LYS A 99 5.34 2.21 19.42
N GLU A 100 5.68 3.49 19.46
CA GLU A 100 7.06 3.98 19.46
C GLU A 100 7.40 4.49 20.85
N LYS A 101 8.27 3.76 21.58
CA LYS A 101 8.53 3.99 23.01
C LYS A 101 7.20 3.96 23.79
N ASN A 102 6.70 5.12 24.22
CA ASN A 102 5.46 5.28 24.98
C ASN A 102 4.35 6.03 24.22
N LYS A 103 4.55 6.32 22.94
CA LYS A 103 3.55 7.01 22.12
C LYS A 103 2.83 6.02 21.21
N PRO A 104 1.51 5.81 21.39
CA PRO A 104 0.72 4.96 20.51
C PRO A 104 0.31 5.74 19.24
N TYR A 105 0.39 5.07 18.10
CA TYR A 105 -0.11 5.55 16.82
C TYR A 105 -1.14 4.56 16.29
N LEU A 106 -2.35 5.03 16.06
CA LEU A 106 -3.44 4.20 15.55
C LEU A 106 -3.38 4.12 14.03
N MET A 107 -3.15 2.91 13.52
CA MET A 107 -3.11 2.58 12.10
C MET A 107 -4.37 1.78 11.73
N ARG A 108 -5.18 2.31 10.82
CA ARG A 108 -6.28 1.55 10.18
C ARG A 108 -5.78 0.90 8.90
N THR A 109 -6.22 -0.31 8.63
CA THR A 109 -5.87 -1.05 7.42
C THR A 109 -7.01 -1.02 6.42
N PHE A 110 -6.66 -0.83 5.15
CA PHE A 110 -7.59 -0.86 4.02
C PHE A 110 -6.98 -1.72 2.93
N LYS A 111 -7.81 -2.48 2.20
CA LYS A 111 -7.35 -3.13 0.99
C LYS A 111 -6.92 -2.05 -0.01
N TRP A 112 -5.74 -2.21 -0.58
CA TRP A 112 -5.34 -1.37 -1.71
C TRP A 112 -6.05 -1.83 -2.99
N ASP A 113 -6.54 -0.88 -3.77
CA ASP A 113 -7.03 -1.13 -5.13
C ASP A 113 -6.81 0.11 -6.03
N VAL A 114 -7.11 -0.05 -7.31
CA VAL A 114 -6.96 1.00 -8.34
C VAL A 114 -7.85 2.22 -8.12
N SER A 115 -8.90 2.08 -7.32
CA SER A 115 -9.83 3.14 -6.95
C SER A 115 -9.49 3.78 -5.60
N PHE A 116 -8.39 3.38 -4.96
CA PHE A 116 -7.98 3.94 -3.69
C PHE A 116 -7.80 5.45 -3.80
N ASN A 117 -8.58 6.18 -3.00
CA ASN A 117 -8.50 7.62 -2.88
C ASN A 117 -7.96 7.98 -1.48
N PRO A 118 -6.79 8.67 -1.38
CA PRO A 118 -6.21 9.05 -0.11
C PRO A 118 -6.92 10.20 0.63
N ALA A 119 -7.87 10.89 -0.03
CA ALA A 119 -8.61 12.02 0.51
C ALA A 119 -9.45 11.68 1.75
#